data_AF-A0A9D7VMU7-F1
#
_entry.id   AF-A0A9D7VMU7-F1
#
_cell.length_a   1.000
_cell.length_b   1.000
_cell.length_c   1.000
_cell.angle_alpha   90.00
_cell.angle_beta   90.00
_cell.angle_gamma   90.00
#
_symmetry.space_group_name_H-M   'P 1'
#
loop_
_entity.id
_entity.type
_entity.pdbx_description
1 polymer ?
#
loop_
_entity_poly.entity_id
_entity_poly.type
_entity_poly.pdbx_seq_one_letter_code
_entity_poly.pdbx_strand_id
1 'polypeptide(L)'
;MRGRWRGAAGVLGASAIAIGAVTDPRGDPHPLDFRTHLRSFLDRTSDLRGVRIGAELEFYLIDGANRAHLAPTAQAYAFGGIGIRQHCLTEMLEALDHAGLGWRDVSQENERDQYEIALDHSDPLEQADRIFLARLICRTVAASHGLRCTFIAVEDQNRSPSNLHLHVSARSDGADAATGSKRIASGMVRVLDEALLAISPTCNSRYARHIASFRSGMNDISDGGRFPPCAVWRKTARRAWNCARRRRTPIPISRS
;
A
#
# COMPACT_ATOMS: atom_id res chain seq x y z
N MET A 1 -26.72 18.00 -2.34
CA MET A 1 -26.82 17.98 -0.86
C MET A 1 -25.45 17.63 -0.33
N ARG A 2 -24.83 18.50 0.48
CA ARG A 2 -23.46 18.29 1.00
C ARG A 2 -23.52 17.28 2.14
N GLY A 3 -22.93 16.10 1.96
CA GLY A 3 -22.70 15.16 3.06
C GLY A 3 -21.66 15.77 3.99
N ARG A 4 -22.10 16.27 5.15
CA ARG A 4 -21.20 16.74 6.21
C ARG A 4 -20.59 15.50 6.85
N TRP A 5 -19.26 15.44 6.92
CA TRP A 5 -18.54 14.44 7.71
C TRP A 5 -19.14 14.36 9.13
N ARG A 6 -19.54 13.15 9.53
CA ARG A 6 -20.36 12.90 10.74
C ARG A 6 -19.53 12.48 11.97
N GLY A 7 -18.22 12.70 11.98
CA GLY A 7 -17.37 12.21 13.06
C GLY A 7 -16.98 10.73 12.90
N ALA A 8 -16.01 10.27 13.68
CA ALA A 8 -15.71 8.84 13.84
C ALA A 8 -16.97 8.02 14.16
N ALA A 9 -17.90 8.58 14.94
CA ALA A 9 -19.20 7.96 15.23
C ALA A 9 -20.11 7.78 14.01
N GLY A 10 -20.08 8.71 13.06
CA GLY A 10 -20.91 8.61 11.86
C GLY A 10 -20.31 7.75 10.75
N VAL A 11 -18.98 7.62 10.72
CA VAL A 11 -18.30 6.68 9.83
C VAL A 11 -18.32 5.30 10.46
N LEU A 12 -17.71 5.12 11.63
CA LEU A 12 -17.47 3.79 12.22
C LEU A 12 -18.66 3.26 13.04
N GLY A 13 -19.71 4.05 13.25
CA GLY A 13 -20.84 3.69 14.10
C GLY A 13 -20.50 3.68 15.60
N ALA A 14 -19.33 4.19 16.00
CA ALA A 14 -18.82 4.14 17.36
C ALA A 14 -18.18 5.46 17.78
N SER A 15 -18.42 5.89 19.03
CA SER A 15 -17.83 7.12 19.59
C SER A 15 -16.30 7.03 19.76
N ALA A 16 -15.75 5.81 19.86
CA ALA A 16 -14.31 5.54 19.91
C ALA A 16 -14.00 4.12 19.40
N ILE A 17 -12.79 3.90 18.90
CA ILE A 17 -12.24 2.57 18.61
C ILE A 17 -10.98 2.36 19.44
N ALA A 18 -10.86 1.19 20.06
CA ALA A 18 -9.66 0.75 20.75
C ALA A 18 -9.20 -0.60 20.18
N ILE A 19 -7.89 -0.73 19.95
CA ILE A 19 -7.27 -1.98 19.52
C ILE A 19 -6.54 -2.56 20.74
N GLY A 20 -7.10 -3.64 21.28
CA GLY A 20 -6.62 -4.30 22.49
C GLY A 20 -5.77 -5.54 22.22
N ALA A 21 -5.15 -6.07 23.28
CA ALA A 21 -4.57 -7.41 23.28
C ALA A 21 -5.67 -8.45 23.54
N VAL A 22 -5.51 -9.64 22.97
CA VAL A 22 -6.37 -10.79 23.26
C VAL A 22 -5.62 -11.73 24.21
N THR A 23 -6.26 -12.08 25.32
CA THR A 23 -5.73 -13.04 26.30
C THR A 23 -6.56 -14.32 26.32
N ASP A 24 -5.93 -15.41 26.72
CA ASP A 24 -6.63 -16.66 27.02
C ASP A 24 -7.34 -16.58 28.40
N PRO A 25 -8.14 -17.60 28.80
CA PRO A 25 -8.83 -17.60 30.09
C PRO A 25 -7.91 -17.58 31.32
N ARG A 26 -6.60 -17.85 31.15
CA ARG A 26 -5.58 -17.82 32.22
C ARG A 26 -4.93 -16.44 32.34
N GLY A 27 -5.20 -15.54 31.39
CA GLY A 27 -4.63 -14.20 31.32
C GLY A 27 -3.34 -14.13 30.48
N ASP A 28 -2.92 -15.22 29.86
CA ASP A 28 -1.74 -15.25 29.00
C ASP A 28 -2.06 -14.69 27.60
N PRO A 29 -1.09 -14.10 26.87
CA PRO A 29 -1.30 -13.67 25.50
C PRO A 29 -1.82 -14.78 24.60
N HIS A 30 -2.91 -14.53 23.87
CA HIS A 30 -3.50 -15.54 23.00
C HIS A 30 -2.54 -15.87 21.83
N PRO A 31 -2.34 -17.16 21.47
CA PRO A 31 -1.35 -17.56 20.47
C PRO A 31 -1.62 -17.00 19.07
N LEU A 32 -2.86 -16.62 18.77
CA LEU A 32 -3.27 -16.00 17.49
C LEU A 32 -3.34 -14.46 17.54
N ASP A 33 -2.93 -13.83 18.64
CA ASP A 33 -2.84 -12.37 18.72
C ASP A 33 -1.53 -11.88 18.08
N PHE A 34 -1.56 -11.69 16.76
CA PHE A 34 -0.42 -11.19 15.99
C PHE A 34 0.07 -9.82 16.45
N ARG A 35 -0.81 -8.97 16.99
CA ARG A 35 -0.44 -7.64 17.46
C ARG A 35 0.41 -7.73 18.72
N THR A 36 0.00 -8.56 19.68
CA THR A 36 0.81 -8.81 20.89
C THR A 36 2.12 -9.53 20.57
N HIS A 37 2.13 -10.44 19.60
CA HIS A 37 3.37 -11.08 19.12
C HIS A 37 4.33 -10.06 18.50
N LEU A 38 3.83 -9.16 17.65
CA LEU A 38 4.65 -8.09 17.04
C LEU A 38 5.21 -7.17 18.12
N ARG A 39 4.38 -6.70 19.07
CA ARG A 39 4.83 -5.90 20.21
C ARG A 39 5.94 -6.61 20.99
N SER A 40 5.71 -7.87 21.37
CA SER A 40 6.69 -8.65 22.13
C SER A 40 8.00 -8.88 21.37
N PHE A 41 7.94 -9.01 20.05
CA PHE A 41 9.12 -9.11 19.20
C PHE A 41 9.93 -7.80 19.16
N LEU A 42 9.24 -6.66 19.01
CA LEU A 42 9.85 -5.33 19.02
C LEU A 42 10.47 -5.00 20.39
N ASP A 43 9.78 -5.34 21.48
CA ASP A 43 10.26 -5.10 22.85
C ASP A 43 11.55 -5.87 23.15
N ARG A 44 11.68 -7.09 22.63
CA ARG A 44 12.87 -7.93 22.80
C ARG A 44 14.04 -7.57 21.87
N THR A 45 13.80 -6.75 20.84
CA THR A 45 14.80 -6.45 19.81
C THR A 45 15.12 -4.96 19.79
N SER A 46 16.02 -4.54 20.70
CA SER A 46 16.43 -3.14 20.86
C SER A 46 16.93 -2.47 19.59
N ASP A 47 17.53 -3.24 18.69
CA ASP A 47 18.13 -2.77 17.44
C ASP A 47 17.08 -2.31 16.41
N LEU A 48 15.80 -2.60 16.63
CA LEU A 48 14.70 -2.20 15.73
C LEU A 48 14.02 -0.89 16.13
N ARG A 49 14.45 -0.23 17.23
CA ARG A 49 13.84 1.02 17.71
C ARG A 49 13.93 2.19 16.71
N GLY A 50 14.84 2.12 15.74
CA GLY A 50 14.98 3.11 14.67
C GLY A 50 14.23 2.76 13.38
N VAL A 51 13.53 1.62 13.33
CA VAL A 51 12.81 1.16 12.13
C VAL A 51 11.49 1.92 12.00
N ARG A 52 11.22 2.40 10.79
CA ARG A 52 9.96 3.05 10.42
C ARG A 52 9.37 2.37 9.19
N ILE A 53 8.05 2.19 9.20
CA ILE A 53 7.29 1.54 8.14
C ILE A 53 6.34 2.56 7.52
N GLY A 54 6.47 2.79 6.22
CA GLY A 54 5.45 3.44 5.38
C GLY A 54 4.60 2.37 4.68
N ALA A 55 3.37 2.72 4.31
CA ALA A 55 2.48 1.80 3.61
C ALA A 55 1.72 2.48 2.49
N GLU A 56 1.65 1.83 1.33
CA GLU A 56 0.85 2.26 0.19
C GLU A 56 -0.28 1.25 -0.02
N LEU A 57 -1.51 1.73 0.10
CA LEU A 57 -2.72 0.93 0.08
C LEU A 57 -3.39 1.06 -1.27
N GLU A 58 -3.17 0.13 -2.19
CA GLU A 58 -3.93 0.09 -3.44
C GLU A 58 -5.31 -0.54 -3.20
N PHE A 59 -6.37 0.01 -3.78
CA PHE A 59 -7.73 -0.52 -3.69
C PHE A 59 -8.58 -0.14 -4.90
N TYR A 60 -9.69 -0.85 -5.05
CA TYR A 60 -10.70 -0.57 -6.06
C TYR A 60 -11.96 0.03 -5.43
N LEU A 61 -12.52 1.07 -6.06
CA LEU A 61 -13.85 1.61 -5.75
C LEU A 61 -14.85 1.18 -6.82
N ILE A 62 -15.61 0.14 -6.52
CA ILE A 62 -16.53 -0.49 -7.46
C ILE A 62 -17.94 0.01 -7.17
N ASP A 63 -18.75 0.20 -8.20
CA ASP A 63 -20.15 0.51 -8.01
C ASP A 63 -20.85 -0.64 -7.25
N GLY A 64 -21.69 -0.30 -6.26
CA GLY A 64 -22.56 -1.29 -5.61
C GLY A 64 -23.47 -1.98 -6.61
N ALA A 65 -24.03 -3.14 -6.23
CA ALA A 65 -24.85 -3.96 -7.13
C ALA A 65 -25.83 -3.11 -7.95
N ASN A 66 -25.63 -3.09 -9.28
CA ASN A 66 -26.51 -2.48 -10.28
C ASN A 66 -26.40 -0.95 -10.50
N ARG A 67 -25.19 -0.41 -10.76
CA ARG A 67 -25.05 0.91 -11.41
C ARG A 67 -24.19 0.85 -12.66
N ALA A 68 -24.69 1.48 -13.72
CA ALA A 68 -24.03 1.59 -15.02
C ALA A 68 -22.72 2.38 -14.90
N HIS A 69 -21.67 1.85 -15.54
CA HIS A 69 -20.34 2.42 -15.55
C HIS A 69 -20.30 3.74 -16.34
N LEU A 70 -20.20 4.86 -15.64
CA LEU A 70 -19.98 6.17 -16.26
C LEU A 70 -18.47 6.44 -16.39
N ALA A 71 -17.88 6.09 -17.55
CA ALA A 71 -16.68 6.64 -18.25
C ALA A 71 -15.37 6.90 -17.44
N PRO A 72 -14.31 7.52 -18.02
CA PRO A 72 -13.49 7.14 -19.18
C PRO A 72 -12.25 6.28 -18.79
N THR A 73 -11.32 6.08 -19.72
CA THR A 73 -10.19 5.11 -19.74
C THR A 73 -9.21 5.17 -18.56
N ALA A 74 -8.65 4.00 -18.22
CA ALA A 74 -7.58 3.80 -17.25
C ALA A 74 -6.29 4.54 -17.65
N GLN A 75 -5.90 5.57 -16.91
CA GLN A 75 -4.61 6.22 -17.03
C GLN A 75 -4.15 6.63 -15.63
N ALA A 76 -3.04 6.04 -15.17
CA ALA A 76 -2.46 6.38 -13.87
C ALA A 76 -2.16 7.87 -13.79
N TYR A 77 -2.39 8.45 -12.60
CA TYR A 77 -2.12 9.86 -12.30
C TYR A 77 -2.86 10.89 -13.16
N ALA A 78 -3.92 10.48 -13.89
CA ALA A 78 -4.72 11.40 -14.67
C ALA A 78 -5.75 12.12 -13.79
N PHE A 79 -5.81 13.46 -13.88
CA PHE A 79 -6.82 14.28 -13.18
C PHE A 79 -8.26 13.80 -13.43
N GLY A 80 -8.53 13.22 -14.59
CA GLY A 80 -9.87 12.76 -14.98
C GLY A 80 -10.40 11.58 -14.15
N GLY A 81 -9.56 10.63 -13.72
CA GLY A 81 -10.06 9.46 -13.00
C GLY A 81 -10.13 9.62 -11.48
N ILE A 82 -9.39 10.58 -10.88
CA ILE A 82 -9.70 11.06 -9.53
C ILE A 82 -11.04 11.80 -9.51
N GLY A 83 -11.32 12.62 -10.53
CA GLY A 83 -12.52 13.46 -10.60
C GLY A 83 -13.84 12.71 -10.43
N ILE A 84 -13.94 11.45 -10.90
CA ILE A 84 -15.17 10.64 -10.81
C ILE A 84 -15.50 10.24 -9.36
N ARG A 85 -14.48 9.90 -8.58
CA ARG A 85 -14.63 9.43 -7.19
C ARG A 85 -14.20 10.49 -6.18
N GLN A 86 -13.95 11.72 -6.63
CA GLN A 86 -13.37 12.80 -5.83
C GLN A 86 -14.09 13.02 -4.51
N HIS A 87 -15.42 13.08 -4.51
CA HIS A 87 -16.19 13.28 -3.27
C HIS A 87 -15.96 12.15 -2.25
N CYS A 88 -15.94 10.89 -2.71
CA CYS A 88 -15.68 9.74 -1.85
C CYS A 88 -14.23 9.76 -1.35
N LEU A 89 -13.26 10.03 -2.22
CA LEU A 89 -11.85 10.09 -1.88
C LEU A 89 -11.56 11.23 -0.89
N THR A 90 -12.08 12.43 -1.11
CA THR A 90 -11.94 13.55 -0.19
C THR A 90 -12.49 13.21 1.20
N GLU A 91 -13.68 12.60 1.29
CA GLU A 91 -14.24 12.22 2.59
C GLU A 91 -13.43 11.10 3.27
N MET A 92 -12.80 10.19 2.50
CA MET A 92 -11.86 9.22 3.05
C MET A 92 -10.67 9.91 3.70
N LEU A 93 -10.01 10.83 2.99
CA LEU A 93 -8.83 11.54 3.48
C LEU A 93 -9.15 12.40 4.71
N GLU A 94 -10.28 13.12 4.68
CA GLU A 94 -10.77 13.85 5.85
C GLU A 94 -10.99 12.90 7.04
N ALA A 95 -11.59 11.72 6.82
CA ALA A 95 -11.79 10.75 7.89
C ALA A 95 -10.46 10.16 8.43
N LEU A 96 -9.46 9.95 7.58
CA LEU A 96 -8.12 9.52 8.00
C LEU A 96 -7.43 10.60 8.86
N ASP A 97 -7.53 11.87 8.47
CA ASP A 97 -6.98 13.00 9.22
C ASP A 97 -7.62 13.14 10.60
N HIS A 98 -8.95 13.07 10.66
CA HIS A 98 -9.66 13.13 11.95
C HIS A 98 -9.38 11.92 12.85
N ALA A 99 -9.05 10.77 12.26
CA ALA A 99 -8.61 9.59 13.01
C ALA A 99 -7.12 9.66 13.41
N GLY A 100 -6.40 10.71 13.02
CA GLY A 100 -4.99 10.89 13.34
C GLY A 100 -4.05 9.88 12.68
N LEU A 101 -4.46 9.28 11.55
CA LEU A 101 -3.69 8.20 10.94
C LEU A 101 -2.52 8.68 10.07
N GLY A 102 -2.55 9.93 9.63
CA GLY A 102 -1.51 10.56 8.79
C GLY A 102 -1.40 9.93 7.40
N TRP A 103 -1.59 10.74 6.36
CA TRP A 103 -1.45 10.31 4.97
C TRP A 103 -0.62 11.34 4.19
N ARG A 104 0.09 10.87 3.15
CA ARG A 104 1.00 11.69 2.34
C ARG A 104 0.46 11.98 0.96
N ASP A 105 -0.14 10.99 0.32
CA ASP A 105 -0.56 11.11 -1.06
C ASP A 105 -1.79 10.24 -1.37
N VAL A 106 -2.52 10.66 -2.39
CA VAL A 106 -3.60 9.90 -3.02
C VAL A 106 -3.41 9.93 -4.53
N SER A 107 -3.41 8.78 -5.16
CA SER A 107 -3.22 8.67 -6.60
C SER A 107 -4.29 7.77 -7.23
N GLN A 108 -4.50 7.95 -8.53
CA GLN A 108 -5.13 6.94 -9.35
C GLN A 108 -4.03 6.03 -9.92
N GLU A 109 -4.20 4.73 -9.76
CA GLU A 109 -3.27 3.71 -10.24
C GLU A 109 -3.49 3.37 -11.72
N ASN A 110 -2.85 2.29 -12.17
CA ASN A 110 -2.86 1.84 -13.57
C ASN A 110 -4.25 1.47 -14.13
N GLU A 111 -5.24 1.22 -13.28
CA GLU A 111 -6.57 0.78 -13.71
C GLU A 111 -7.66 1.82 -13.42
N ARG A 112 -8.73 1.76 -14.21
CA ARG A 112 -9.96 2.52 -13.92
C ARG A 112 -10.44 2.17 -12.52
N ASP A 113 -10.94 3.14 -11.74
CA ASP A 113 -11.44 2.92 -10.37
C ASP A 113 -10.41 2.30 -9.39
N GLN A 114 -9.13 2.19 -9.75
CA GLN A 114 -8.05 1.78 -8.85
C GLN A 114 -7.35 3.03 -8.31
N TYR A 115 -7.18 3.06 -7.00
CA TYR A 115 -6.58 4.18 -6.29
C TYR A 115 -5.57 3.67 -5.28
N GLU A 116 -4.64 4.54 -4.92
CA GLU A 116 -3.69 4.31 -3.84
C GLU A 116 -3.80 5.43 -2.80
N ILE A 117 -3.73 5.06 -1.51
CA ILE A 117 -3.49 6.01 -0.42
C ILE A 117 -2.17 5.64 0.24
N ALA A 118 -1.22 6.57 0.25
CA ALA A 118 0.06 6.42 0.92
C ALA A 118 -0.02 6.97 2.35
N LEU A 119 0.23 6.13 3.34
CA LEU A 119 0.32 6.53 4.74
C LEU A 119 1.70 7.11 5.07
N ASP A 120 1.73 7.94 6.10
CA ASP A 120 2.99 8.37 6.72
C ASP A 120 3.79 7.18 7.27
N HIS A 121 5.09 7.39 7.44
CA HIS A 121 5.93 6.41 8.13
C HIS A 121 5.70 6.49 9.63
N SER A 122 5.50 5.34 10.28
CA SER A 122 5.39 5.26 11.74
C SER A 122 6.15 4.06 12.31
N ASP A 123 6.13 3.88 13.63
CA ASP A 123 6.72 2.70 14.25
C ASP A 123 5.97 1.43 13.82
N PRO A 124 6.61 0.25 13.71
CA PRO A 124 6.01 -0.92 13.04
C PRO A 124 4.67 -1.37 13.62
N LEU A 125 4.51 -1.33 14.95
CA LEU A 125 3.26 -1.68 15.62
C LEU A 125 2.15 -0.66 15.32
N GLU A 126 2.50 0.63 15.34
CA GLU A 126 1.57 1.71 15.03
C GLU A 126 1.15 1.65 13.56
N GLN A 127 2.07 1.37 12.64
CA GLN A 127 1.75 1.25 11.22
C GLN A 127 0.78 0.10 10.94
N ALA A 128 0.93 -1.02 11.65
CA ALA A 128 0.00 -2.14 11.55
C ALA A 128 -1.43 -1.73 11.97
N ASP A 129 -1.56 -0.99 13.07
CA ASP A 129 -2.84 -0.44 13.53
C ASP A 129 -3.41 0.59 12.53
N ARG A 130 -2.56 1.49 12.01
CA ARG A 130 -2.95 2.49 11.00
C ARG A 130 -3.45 1.85 9.70
N ILE A 131 -2.77 0.82 9.19
CA ILE A 131 -3.21 0.06 8.00
C ILE A 131 -4.59 -0.56 8.24
N PHE A 132 -4.80 -1.18 9.41
CA PHE A 132 -6.08 -1.79 9.75
C PHE A 132 -7.21 -0.75 9.77
N LEU A 133 -7.00 0.36 10.49
CA LEU A 133 -7.98 1.42 10.63
C LEU A 133 -8.25 2.14 9.31
N ALA A 134 -7.21 2.42 8.51
CA ALA A 134 -7.37 3.05 7.20
C ALA A 134 -8.24 2.20 6.27
N ARG A 135 -8.00 0.89 6.21
CA ARG A 135 -8.83 -0.03 5.40
C ARG A 135 -10.28 -0.11 5.88
N LEU A 136 -10.51 0.03 7.19
CA LEU A 136 -11.85 0.10 7.76
C LEU A 136 -12.54 1.41 7.35
N ILE A 137 -11.88 2.55 7.54
CA ILE A 137 -12.39 3.88 7.17
C ILE A 137 -12.72 3.94 5.68
N CYS A 138 -11.80 3.53 4.80
CA CYS A 138 -12.04 3.56 3.35
C CYS A 138 -13.25 2.72 2.95
N ARG A 139 -13.43 1.53 3.56
CA ARG A 139 -14.61 0.69 3.32
C ARG A 139 -15.89 1.36 3.77
N THR A 140 -15.88 1.97 4.93
CA THR A 140 -17.10 2.55 5.48
C THR A 140 -17.51 3.83 4.76
N VAL A 141 -16.54 4.69 4.41
CA VAL A 141 -16.81 5.87 3.58
C VAL A 141 -17.27 5.44 2.19
N ALA A 142 -16.63 4.46 1.55
CA ALA A 142 -17.12 3.96 0.26
C ALA A 142 -18.58 3.48 0.34
N ALA A 143 -18.94 2.75 1.40
CA ALA A 143 -20.29 2.27 1.61
C ALA A 143 -21.32 3.41 1.77
N SER A 144 -20.97 4.51 2.46
CA SER A 144 -21.85 5.68 2.58
C SER A 144 -22.10 6.40 1.25
N HIS A 145 -21.17 6.25 0.29
CA HIS A 145 -21.29 6.74 -1.08
C HIS A 145 -21.96 5.73 -2.04
N GLY A 146 -22.43 4.57 -1.54
CA GLY A 146 -23.03 3.52 -2.36
C GLY A 146 -22.01 2.76 -3.21
N LEU A 147 -20.74 2.77 -2.82
CA LEU A 147 -19.62 2.10 -3.46
C LEU A 147 -19.11 0.94 -2.60
N ARG A 148 -18.41 0.02 -3.23
CA ARG A 148 -17.68 -1.07 -2.58
C ARG A 148 -16.17 -0.81 -2.72
N CYS A 149 -15.51 -0.53 -1.61
CA CYS A 149 -14.05 -0.50 -1.55
C CYS A 149 -13.51 -1.91 -1.29
N THR A 150 -12.63 -2.40 -2.16
CA THR A 150 -11.97 -3.70 -2.00
C THR A 150 -10.45 -3.58 -2.14
N PHE A 151 -9.76 -4.31 -1.27
CA PHE A 151 -8.29 -4.45 -1.22
C PHE A 151 -7.91 -5.90 -1.56
N ILE A 152 -8.73 -6.56 -2.37
CA ILE A 152 -8.47 -7.91 -2.87
C ILE A 152 -7.35 -7.83 -3.90
N ALA A 153 -6.42 -8.79 -3.88
CA ALA A 153 -5.25 -8.73 -4.75
C ALA A 153 -5.62 -8.78 -6.23
N VAL A 154 -6.52 -9.68 -6.62
CA VAL A 154 -7.05 -9.75 -7.99
C VAL A 154 -8.55 -9.58 -7.94
N GLU A 155 -9.03 -8.41 -8.36
CA GLU A 155 -10.45 -8.06 -8.45
C GLU A 155 -11.07 -8.59 -9.75
N ASP A 156 -10.39 -8.37 -10.88
CA ASP A 156 -10.69 -8.90 -12.21
C ASP A 156 -9.38 -9.45 -12.80
N GLN A 157 -9.44 -10.59 -13.48
CA GLN A 157 -8.27 -11.24 -14.09
C GLN A 157 -7.69 -10.43 -15.27
N ASN A 158 -8.46 -9.50 -15.81
CA ASN A 158 -8.07 -8.63 -16.92
C ASN A 158 -7.53 -7.27 -16.45
N ARG A 159 -7.55 -7.00 -15.14
CA ARG A 159 -7.09 -5.74 -14.53
C ARG A 159 -5.86 -5.98 -13.68
N SER A 160 -5.08 -4.93 -13.49
CA SER A 160 -3.92 -4.95 -12.61
C SER A 160 -4.29 -5.29 -11.17
N PRO A 161 -3.44 -6.05 -10.46
CA PRO A 161 -3.73 -6.39 -9.07
C PRO A 161 -3.61 -5.18 -8.16
N SER A 162 -4.27 -5.25 -7.00
CA SER A 162 -4.08 -4.34 -5.87
C SER A 162 -3.05 -4.91 -4.90
N ASN A 163 -2.14 -4.06 -4.45
CA ASN A 163 -1.03 -4.39 -3.57
C ASN A 163 -1.07 -3.61 -2.25
N LEU A 164 -0.23 -4.07 -1.31
CA LEU A 164 0.14 -3.33 -0.11
C LEU A 164 1.66 -3.19 -0.13
N HIS A 165 2.17 -2.05 -0.57
CA HIS A 165 3.61 -1.81 -0.54
C HIS A 165 4.02 -1.40 0.88
N LEU A 166 5.13 -1.95 1.37
CA LEU A 166 5.69 -1.63 2.67
C LEU A 166 7.08 -1.04 2.51
N HIS A 167 7.24 0.19 2.99
CA HIS A 167 8.47 0.95 2.88
C HIS A 167 9.20 0.82 4.20
N VAL A 168 10.27 0.04 4.23
CA VAL A 168 11.04 -0.21 5.45
C VAL A 168 12.26 0.68 5.45
N SER A 169 12.34 1.57 6.42
CA SER A 169 13.52 2.40 6.67
C SER A 169 14.04 2.15 8.08
N ALA A 170 15.34 2.35 8.30
CA ALA A 170 15.93 2.30 9.63
C ALA A 170 16.90 3.46 9.79
N ARG A 171 16.81 4.18 10.90
CA ARG A 171 17.89 5.08 11.34
C ARG A 171 18.95 4.24 12.03
N SER A 172 20.15 4.18 11.46
CA SER A 172 21.32 3.61 12.12
C SER A 172 22.14 4.72 12.77
N ASP A 173 22.39 4.61 14.07
CA ASP A 173 23.35 5.45 14.75
C ASP A 173 24.76 5.09 14.26
N GLY A 174 25.32 5.91 13.36
CA GLY A 174 26.71 5.81 12.91
C GLY A 174 27.00 4.99 11.64
N ALA A 175 26.01 4.33 11.02
CA ALA A 175 26.17 3.75 9.68
C ALA A 175 25.49 4.63 8.61
N ASP A 176 26.12 4.74 7.43
CA ASP A 176 25.51 5.40 6.28
C ASP A 176 24.23 4.67 5.83
N ALA A 177 23.19 5.45 5.48
CA ALA A 177 21.85 4.98 5.14
C ALA A 177 21.87 3.89 4.04
N ALA A 178 22.76 4.02 3.05
CA ALA A 178 22.88 3.03 1.97
C ALA A 178 23.34 1.64 2.47
N THR A 179 24.16 1.60 3.53
CA THR A 179 24.60 0.34 4.14
C THR A 179 23.49 -0.30 4.95
N GLY A 180 22.70 0.51 5.66
CA GLY A 180 21.51 0.05 6.39
C GLY A 180 20.48 -0.60 5.46
N SER A 181 20.11 0.09 4.37
CA SER A 181 19.14 -0.43 3.39
C SER A 181 19.57 -1.75 2.76
N LYS A 182 20.86 -1.93 2.44
CA LYS A 182 21.39 -3.19 1.91
C LYS A 182 21.29 -4.34 2.90
N ARG A 183 21.51 -4.09 4.19
CA ARG A 183 21.39 -5.11 5.23
C ARG A 183 19.94 -5.56 5.41
N ILE A 184 19.01 -4.60 5.43
CA ILE A 184 17.56 -4.88 5.50
C ILE A 184 17.14 -5.71 4.28
N ALA A 185 17.46 -5.26 3.07
CA ALA A 185 17.12 -5.99 1.85
C ALA A 185 17.72 -7.41 1.83
N SER A 186 18.98 -7.57 2.24
CA SER A 186 19.60 -8.90 2.35
C SER A 186 18.91 -9.78 3.39
N GLY A 187 18.41 -9.23 4.49
CA GLY A 187 17.65 -9.96 5.49
C GLY A 187 16.30 -10.41 4.93
N MET A 188 15.57 -9.50 4.28
CA MET A 188 14.27 -9.80 3.65
C MET A 188 14.38 -10.92 2.62
N VAL A 189 15.42 -10.89 1.77
CA VAL A 189 15.64 -11.95 0.76
C VAL A 189 15.88 -13.33 1.41
N ARG A 190 16.53 -13.38 2.59
CA ARG A 190 16.81 -14.65 3.28
C ARG A 190 15.58 -15.33 3.87
N VAL A 191 14.53 -14.57 4.15
CA VAL A 191 13.30 -15.06 4.80
C VAL A 191 12.08 -15.01 3.87
N LEU A 192 12.29 -14.67 2.59
CA LEU A 192 11.20 -14.38 1.66
C LEU A 192 10.34 -15.62 1.39
N ASP A 193 10.97 -16.79 1.27
CA ASP A 193 10.27 -18.04 0.97
C ASP A 193 9.33 -18.43 2.11
N GLU A 194 9.80 -18.32 3.36
CA GLU A 194 8.99 -18.57 4.55
C GLU A 194 7.93 -17.48 4.75
N ALA A 195 8.27 -16.22 4.48
CA ALA A 195 7.37 -15.08 4.64
C ALA A 195 6.27 -15.03 3.56
N LEU A 196 6.43 -15.75 2.43
CA LEU A 196 5.48 -15.72 1.31
C LEU A 196 4.06 -16.04 1.74
N LEU A 197 3.89 -17.00 2.66
CA LEU A 197 2.57 -17.36 3.18
C LEU A 197 1.94 -16.25 4.01
N ALA A 198 2.74 -15.43 4.70
CA ALA A 198 2.25 -14.30 5.49
C ALA A 198 1.94 -13.08 4.61
N ILE A 199 2.77 -12.77 3.61
CA ILE A 199 2.59 -11.61 2.73
C ILE A 199 1.61 -11.87 1.56
N SER A 200 1.38 -13.13 1.21
CA SER A 200 0.40 -13.56 0.20
C SER A 200 -0.48 -14.69 0.76
N PRO A 201 -1.35 -14.38 1.73
CA PRO A 201 -2.04 -15.41 2.52
C PRO A 201 -3.15 -16.14 1.78
N THR A 202 -3.70 -15.57 0.69
CA THR A 202 -4.86 -16.13 -0.02
C THR A 202 -4.47 -16.76 -1.37
N CYS A 203 -5.31 -17.68 -1.86
CA CYS A 203 -5.17 -18.20 -3.23
C CYS A 203 -5.25 -17.06 -4.28
N ASN A 204 -6.10 -16.06 -4.03
CA ASN A 204 -6.25 -14.88 -4.88
C ASN A 204 -4.94 -14.05 -4.97
N SER A 205 -4.29 -13.77 -3.83
CA SER A 205 -2.98 -13.08 -3.82
C SER A 205 -1.87 -13.87 -4.50
N ARG A 206 -1.88 -15.21 -4.39
CA ARG A 206 -0.91 -16.06 -5.10
C ARG A 206 -1.19 -16.12 -6.61
N TYR A 207 -2.45 -15.92 -7.01
CA TYR A 207 -2.84 -15.87 -8.42
C TYR A 207 -2.36 -14.58 -9.11
N ALA A 208 -2.14 -13.49 -8.37
CA ALA A 208 -1.66 -12.21 -8.93
C ALA A 208 -0.40 -12.35 -9.80
N ARG A 209 0.49 -13.30 -9.48
CA ARG A 209 1.68 -13.63 -10.30
C ARG A 209 1.38 -14.10 -11.73
N HIS A 210 0.13 -14.48 -12.00
CA HIS A 210 -0.33 -14.90 -13.31
C HIS A 210 -1.01 -13.75 -14.08
N ILE A 211 -1.16 -12.56 -13.50
CA ILE A 211 -1.69 -11.40 -14.21
C ILE A 211 -0.59 -10.79 -15.10
N ALA A 212 -0.92 -10.44 -16.34
CA ALA A 212 0.06 -9.98 -17.32
C ALA A 212 0.74 -8.67 -16.91
N SER A 213 -0.01 -7.70 -16.37
CA SER A 213 0.54 -6.43 -15.87
C SER A 213 1.49 -6.61 -14.67
N PHE A 214 1.25 -7.63 -13.86
CA PHE A 214 2.15 -8.00 -12.76
C PHE A 214 3.43 -8.68 -13.27
N ARG A 215 3.32 -9.50 -14.34
CA ARG A 215 4.46 -10.22 -14.92
C ARG A 215 5.37 -9.36 -15.79
N SER A 216 4.82 -8.36 -16.47
CA SER A 216 5.56 -7.61 -17.48
C SER A 216 6.55 -6.60 -16.88
N GLY A 217 6.38 -6.19 -15.62
CA GLY A 217 7.16 -5.09 -15.04
C GLY A 217 7.04 -3.76 -15.83
N MET A 218 6.10 -3.67 -16.77
CA MET A 218 6.02 -2.62 -17.80
C MET A 218 5.07 -1.47 -17.45
N ASN A 219 4.60 -1.40 -16.21
CA ASN A 219 3.78 -0.28 -15.76
C ASN A 219 4.56 0.54 -14.71
N ASP A 220 5.53 1.32 -15.17
CA ASP A 220 6.10 2.40 -14.36
C ASP A 220 6.62 3.57 -15.23
N ILE A 221 6.07 4.77 -15.00
CA ILE A 221 6.54 6.06 -15.53
C ILE A 221 7.21 6.88 -14.40
N SER A 222 7.23 6.38 -13.17
CA SER A 222 7.72 7.07 -11.97
C SER A 222 8.74 6.23 -11.19
N ASP A 223 9.92 6.02 -11.79
CA ASP A 223 11.24 5.79 -11.16
C ASP A 223 11.29 5.11 -9.76
N GLY A 224 10.55 4.02 -9.57
CA GLY A 224 10.42 3.32 -8.28
C GLY A 224 10.26 1.80 -8.48
N GLY A 225 11.29 1.17 -9.05
CA GLY A 225 11.28 -0.19 -9.57
C GLY A 225 10.45 -1.22 -8.77
N ARG A 226 9.35 -1.69 -9.38
CA ARG A 226 8.55 -2.82 -8.92
C ARG A 226 9.42 -4.08 -8.83
N PHE A 227 9.63 -4.59 -7.63
CA PHE A 227 10.19 -5.93 -7.46
C PHE A 227 9.10 -6.97 -7.71
N PRO A 228 9.24 -7.90 -8.68
CA PRO A 228 8.40 -9.09 -8.68
C PRO A 228 8.63 -9.85 -7.38
N PRO A 229 7.62 -10.53 -6.81
CA PRO A 229 7.84 -11.47 -5.72
C PRO A 229 8.69 -12.60 -6.30
N CYS A 230 9.98 -12.55 -5.97
CA CYS A 230 11.09 -13.39 -6.43
C CYS A 230 11.68 -13.11 -7.84
N ALA A 231 12.80 -12.37 -7.84
CA ALA A 231 13.91 -12.62 -8.75
C ALA A 231 15.21 -12.57 -7.93
N VAL A 232 15.66 -13.71 -7.42
CA VAL A 232 16.98 -13.83 -6.79
C VAL A 232 18.04 -13.69 -7.88
N TRP A 233 18.62 -12.51 -8.04
CA TRP A 233 19.79 -12.33 -8.90
C TRP A 233 21.04 -12.77 -8.15
N ARG A 234 21.52 -13.98 -8.46
CA ARG A 234 22.87 -14.42 -8.12
C ARG A 234 23.87 -13.54 -8.87
N LYS A 235 24.85 -12.98 -8.16
CA LYS A 235 25.93 -12.18 -8.74
C LYS A 235 26.90 -13.10 -9.50
N THR A 236 26.69 -13.24 -10.80
CA THR A 236 27.78 -13.61 -11.72
C THR A 236 27.83 -12.64 -12.90
N ALA A 237 28.78 -11.73 -12.76
CA ALA A 237 29.59 -11.08 -13.80
C ALA A 237 28.93 -10.25 -14.91
N ARG A 238 29.34 -8.96 -14.91
CA ARG A 238 29.47 -8.01 -16.03
C ARG A 238 28.18 -7.46 -16.67
N ARG A 239 27.72 -6.33 -16.12
CA ARG A 239 27.44 -5.11 -16.90
C ARG A 239 27.46 -3.91 -15.96
N ALA A 240 28.59 -3.20 -15.98
CA ALA A 240 28.66 -1.85 -15.47
C ALA A 240 27.90 -0.94 -16.45
N TRP A 241 26.99 -0.11 -15.96
CA TRP A 241 26.59 1.11 -16.64
C TRP A 241 26.83 2.27 -15.69
N ASN A 242 28.08 2.75 -15.72
CA ASN A 242 28.33 4.17 -15.61
C ASN A 242 27.64 4.83 -16.80
N CYS A 243 26.86 5.90 -16.61
CA CYS A 243 27.31 7.24 -16.98
C CYS A 243 26.22 8.28 -16.70
N ALA A 244 26.52 9.21 -15.80
CA ALA A 244 26.03 10.58 -15.91
C ALA A 244 26.67 11.25 -17.15
N ARG A 245 25.91 12.16 -17.80
CA ARG A 245 26.22 12.93 -19.05
C ARG A 245 25.83 12.16 -20.32
N ARG A 246 25.11 12.70 -21.31
CA ARG A 246 25.08 14.08 -21.83
C ARG A 246 23.97 14.22 -22.92
N ARG A 247 23.60 15.48 -23.18
CA ARG A 247 23.11 16.08 -24.46
C ARG A 247 21.64 15.89 -24.86
N ARG A 248 20.91 17.02 -24.78
CA ARG A 248 19.75 17.34 -25.61
C ARG A 248 20.12 17.19 -27.10
N THR A 249 19.29 16.49 -27.85
CA THR A 249 19.18 16.60 -29.31
C THR A 249 17.78 17.13 -29.64
N PRO A 250 17.62 18.06 -30.59
CA PRO A 250 16.34 18.70 -30.89
C PRO A 250 15.47 17.86 -31.83
N ILE A 251 14.16 18.02 -31.67
CA ILE A 251 13.07 17.43 -32.47
C ILE A 251 13.05 18.07 -33.87
N PRO A 252 12.92 17.31 -34.98
CA PRO A 252 12.74 17.89 -36.30
C PRO A 252 11.30 18.38 -36.49
N ILE A 253 11.14 19.64 -36.85
CA ILE A 253 9.87 20.24 -37.30
C ILE A 253 9.82 20.09 -38.82
N SER A 254 8.89 19.29 -39.34
CA SER A 254 8.56 19.27 -40.76
C SER A 254 7.78 20.53 -41.13
N ARG A 255 8.31 21.33 -42.07
CA ARG A 255 7.56 22.40 -42.73
C ARG A 255 6.95 21.87 -44.02
N SER A 256 5.66 22.11 -44.22
CA SER A 256 5.07 22.37 -45.54
C SER A 256 5.32 23.83 -45.92
#